data_AF-A0A7X0FNM2-F1
#
_entry.id   AF-A0A7X0FNM2-F1
#
_cell.length_a   1.000
_cell.length_b   1.000
_cell.length_c   1.000
_cell.angle_alpha   90.00
_cell.angle_beta   90.00
_cell.angle_gamma   90.00
#
_symmetry.space_group_name_H-M   'P 1'
#
loop_
_entity.id
_entity.type
_entity.pdbx_description
1 polymer ?
#
loop_
_entity_poly.entity_id
_entity_poly.type
_entity_poly.pdbx_seq_one_letter_code
_entity_poly.pdbx_strand_id
1 'polypeptide(L)'
;MSHGITADLRSEMMRRMDDGWHLDGDRRDDEMWMIHLVHPPAWRFLLEFLNPLSWFLSPDHPTAQRRLHVWVDEAGVLHRRTTGEIPPRWRQHHSWEVPDGPIPN
;
A
#
# COMPACT_ATOMS: atom_id res chain seq x y z
N MET A 1 4.38 27.84 -8.43
CA MET A 1 4.76 26.45 -8.79
C MET A 1 4.14 25.41 -7.86
N SER A 2 4.02 25.64 -6.54
CA SER A 2 3.41 24.65 -5.61
C SER A 2 1.99 24.20 -5.94
N HIS A 3 1.15 25.04 -6.57
CA HIS A 3 -0.25 24.69 -6.81
C HIS A 3 -0.45 23.49 -7.76
N GLY A 4 0.45 23.31 -8.74
CA GLY A 4 0.41 22.16 -9.66
C GLY A 4 0.86 20.87 -8.98
N ILE A 5 1.97 20.94 -8.25
CA ILE A 5 2.54 19.85 -7.44
C ILE A 5 1.48 19.27 -6.49
N THR A 6 0.76 20.14 -5.78
CA THR A 6 -0.30 19.72 -4.84
C THR A 6 -1.47 19.02 -5.56
N ALA A 7 -1.81 19.44 -6.78
CA ALA A 7 -2.90 18.84 -7.54
C ALA A 7 -2.54 17.44 -8.07
N ASP A 8 -1.30 17.25 -8.53
CA ASP A 8 -0.79 15.97 -9.02
C ASP A 8 -0.68 14.96 -7.86
N LEU A 9 -0.10 15.39 -6.73
CA LEU A 9 -0.04 14.59 -5.50
C LEU A 9 -1.44 14.19 -5.01
N ARG A 10 -2.38 15.13 -5.03
CA ARG A 10 -3.78 14.86 -4.64
C ARG A 10 -4.45 13.88 -5.59
N SER A 11 -4.22 14.00 -6.89
CA SER A 11 -4.81 13.09 -7.89
C SER A 11 -4.27 11.67 -7.70
N GLU A 12 -2.96 11.52 -7.49
CA GLU A 12 -2.37 10.21 -7.16
C GLU A 12 -2.88 9.67 -5.84
N MET A 13 -3.02 10.52 -4.81
CA MET A 13 -3.59 10.14 -3.52
C MET A 13 -4.99 9.55 -3.68
N MET A 14 -5.88 10.25 -4.39
CA MET A 14 -7.25 9.78 -4.61
C MET A 14 -7.28 8.45 -5.37
N ARG A 15 -6.47 8.30 -6.42
CA ARG A 15 -6.35 7.03 -7.16
C ARG A 15 -5.92 5.89 -6.25
N ARG A 16 -4.94 6.13 -5.37
CA ARG A 16 -4.46 5.11 -4.44
C ARG A 16 -5.47 4.77 -3.35
N MET A 17 -6.23 5.75 -2.90
CA MET A 17 -7.34 5.50 -1.97
C MET A 17 -8.42 4.62 -2.60
N ASP A 18 -8.73 4.81 -3.88
CA ASP A 18 -9.64 3.92 -4.63
C ASP A 18 -9.07 2.50 -4.76
N ASP A 19 -7.74 2.35 -4.85
CA ASP A 19 -7.02 1.07 -4.83
C ASP A 19 -6.94 0.43 -3.41
N GLY A 20 -7.46 1.08 -2.37
CA GLY A 20 -7.45 0.58 -0.99
C GLY A 20 -6.26 1.01 -0.14
N TRP A 21 -5.44 1.96 -0.61
CA TRP A 21 -4.38 2.56 0.21
C TRP A 21 -4.95 3.63 1.15
N HIS A 22 -4.36 3.74 2.33
CA HIS A 22 -4.73 4.75 3.33
C HIS A 22 -3.57 5.69 3.59
N LEU A 23 -3.82 6.97 3.88
CA LEU A 23 -2.77 7.89 4.31
C LEU A 23 -2.15 7.42 5.62
N ASP A 24 -0.82 7.38 5.66
CA ASP A 24 -0.03 7.10 6.85
C ASP A 24 0.49 8.42 7.43
N GLY A 25 -0.38 9.11 8.17
CA GLY A 25 -0.10 10.43 8.77
C GLY A 25 -0.47 11.63 7.88
N ASP A 26 0.15 12.77 8.17
CA ASP A 26 -0.14 14.03 7.49
C ASP A 26 0.54 14.12 6.12
N ARG A 27 -0.23 14.57 5.12
CA ARG A 27 0.25 14.87 3.77
C ARG A 27 1.05 16.18 3.77
N ARG A 28 2.24 16.16 3.16
CA ARG A 28 3.04 17.37 2.89
C ARG A 28 2.76 17.90 1.48
N ASP A 29 3.28 19.08 1.17
CA ASP A 29 3.04 19.72 -0.12
C ASP A 29 3.76 19.03 -1.28
N ASP A 30 4.81 18.27 -0.98
CA ASP A 30 5.74 17.63 -1.91
C ASP A 30 5.87 16.11 -1.70
N GLU A 31 5.33 15.56 -0.60
CA GLU A 31 5.36 14.13 -0.32
C GLU A 31 4.15 13.62 0.47
N MET A 32 3.90 12.33 0.35
CA MET A 32 2.94 11.59 1.17
C MET A 32 3.38 10.15 1.38
N TRP A 33 2.96 9.61 2.53
CA TRP A 33 3.09 8.20 2.86
C TRP A 33 1.71 7.56 2.87
N MET A 34 1.62 6.36 2.33
CA MET A 34 0.40 5.58 2.32
C MET A 34 0.67 4.15 2.76
N ILE A 35 -0.31 3.50 3.35
CA ILE A 35 -0.26 2.13 3.84
C ILE A 35 -1.39 1.30 3.23
N HIS A 36 -1.09 0.06 2.87
CA HIS A 36 -2.05 -0.92 2.41
C HIS A 36 -1.89 -2.21 3.23
N LEU A 37 -3.00 -2.71 3.76
CA LEU A 37 -3.05 -3.98 4.47
C LEU A 37 -3.21 -5.13 3.48
N VAL A 38 -2.28 -6.07 3.48
CA VAL A 38 -2.31 -7.26 2.63
C VAL A 38 -2.83 -8.42 3.48
N HIS A 39 -4.02 -8.87 3.13
CA HIS A 39 -4.62 -10.04 3.76
C HIS A 39 -3.97 -11.33 3.26
N PRO A 40 -3.94 -12.37 4.12
CA PRO A 40 -3.48 -13.66 3.67
C PRO A 40 -4.44 -14.23 2.62
N PRO A 41 -3.94 -15.10 1.72
CA PRO A 41 -4.76 -15.78 0.73
C PRO A 41 -5.85 -16.65 1.38
N ALA A 42 -6.98 -16.82 0.69
CA ALA A 42 -8.19 -17.50 1.19
C ALA A 42 -7.93 -18.91 1.79
N TRP A 43 -6.98 -19.67 1.25
CA TRP A 43 -6.62 -21.00 1.77
C TRP A 43 -6.11 -20.96 3.22
N ARG A 44 -5.55 -19.84 3.69
CA ARG A 44 -5.09 -19.71 5.07
C ARG A 44 -6.24 -19.64 6.06
N PHE A 45 -7.33 -18.95 5.71
CA PHE A 45 -8.57 -18.98 6.49
C PHE A 45 -9.17 -20.40 6.55
N LEU A 46 -9.05 -21.17 5.47
CA LEU A 46 -9.48 -22.57 5.46
C LEU A 46 -8.64 -23.43 6.43
N LEU A 47 -7.32 -23.21 6.51
CA LEU A 47 -6.48 -23.93 7.47
C LEU A 47 -6.82 -23.60 8.92
N GLU A 48 -7.11 -22.33 9.22
CA GLU A 48 -7.56 -21.92 10.57
C GLU A 48 -8.91 -22.55 10.93
N PHE A 49 -9.80 -22.72 9.95
CA PHE A 49 -11.07 -23.42 10.14
C PHE A 49 -10.88 -24.92 10.37
N LEU A 50 -9.96 -25.57 9.64
CA LEU A 50 -9.71 -27.01 9.75
C LEU A 50 -8.81 -27.39 10.93
N ASN A 51 -8.15 -26.44 11.59
CA ASN A 51 -7.25 -26.69 12.71
C ASN A 51 -7.89 -26.23 14.04
N PRO A 52 -8.40 -27.13 14.88
CA PRO A 52 -9.01 -26.77 16.15
C PRO A 52 -8.04 -26.07 17.12
N LEU A 53 -6.71 -26.28 16.98
CA LEU A 53 -5.72 -25.59 17.81
C LEU A 53 -5.63 -24.08 17.54
N SER A 54 -5.91 -23.60 16.32
CA SER A 54 -5.89 -22.16 16.02
C SER A 54 -7.04 -21.40 16.68
N TRP A 55 -8.12 -22.07 17.10
CA TRP A 55 -9.23 -21.41 17.80
C TRP A 55 -8.87 -20.99 19.23
N PHE A 56 -7.87 -21.64 19.84
CA PHE A 56 -7.46 -21.37 21.23
C PHE A 56 -6.25 -20.42 21.34
N LEU A 57 -5.53 -20.16 20.24
CA LEU A 57 -4.28 -19.39 20.25
C LEU A 57 -4.44 -17.92 19.85
N SER A 58 -5.67 -17.40 19.84
CA SER A 58 -6.08 -16.09 19.28
C SER A 58 -5.85 -15.99 17.76
N PRO A 59 -6.84 -15.46 17.00
CA PRO A 59 -6.68 -15.24 15.58
C PRO A 59 -5.89 -13.95 15.38
N ASP A 60 -4.58 -13.99 15.60
CA ASP A 60 -3.71 -12.97 15.03
C ASP A 60 -3.72 -13.22 13.52
N HIS A 61 -4.73 -12.69 12.83
CA HIS A 61 -4.78 -12.69 11.38
C HIS A 61 -3.56 -11.91 10.92
N PRO A 62 -2.51 -12.58 10.41
CA PRO A 62 -1.29 -11.88 10.11
C PRO A 62 -1.62 -11.03 8.88
N THR A 63 -1.70 -9.72 9.05
CA THR A 63 -1.81 -8.76 7.95
C THR A 63 -0.41 -8.25 7.67
N ALA A 64 0.05 -8.39 6.44
CA ALA A 64 1.30 -7.76 6.02
C ALA A 64 1.01 -6.31 5.68
N GLN A 65 1.93 -5.41 6.03
CA GLN A 65 1.78 -3.99 5.71
C GLN A 65 2.67 -3.65 4.53
N ARG A 66 2.08 -3.06 3.49
CA ARG A 66 2.82 -2.42 2.40
C ARG A 66 2.77 -0.91 2.59
N ARG A 67 3.88 -0.24 2.35
CA ARG A 67 3.98 1.22 2.45
C ARG A 67 4.38 1.81 1.11
N LEU A 68 3.72 2.87 0.71
CA LEU A 68 3.98 3.59 -0.53
C LEU A 68 4.41 5.00 -0.15
N HIS A 69 5.62 5.37 -0.56
CA HIS A 69 6.09 6.74 -0.51
C HIS A 69 5.89 7.35 -1.89
N VAL A 70 5.21 8.49 -1.93
CA VAL A 70 5.04 9.28 -3.16
C VAL A 70 5.61 10.66 -2.89
N TRP A 71 6.49 11.12 -3.76
CA TRP A 71 7.15 12.43 -3.61
C TRP A 71 7.35 13.10 -4.96
N VAL A 72 7.55 14.41 -4.96
CA VAL A 72 7.91 15.19 -6.14
C VAL A 72 9.39 15.55 -6.07
N ASP A 73 10.12 15.32 -7.16
CA ASP A 73 11.54 15.70 -7.25
C ASP A 73 11.74 17.19 -7.57
N GLU A 74 12.99 17.63 -7.60
CA GLU A 74 13.36 19.02 -7.92
C GLU A 74 12.92 19.46 -9.34
N ALA A 75 12.72 18.50 -10.26
CA ALA A 75 12.25 18.76 -11.61
C ALA A 75 10.71 18.83 -11.70
N GLY A 76 10.00 18.62 -10.59
CA GLY A 76 8.54 18.59 -10.56
C GLY A 76 7.95 17.26 -11.03
N VAL A 77 8.75 16.20 -11.12
CA VAL A 77 8.28 14.86 -11.52
C VAL A 77 7.82 14.10 -10.29
N LEU A 78 6.64 13.50 -10.38
CA LEU A 78 6.09 12.65 -9.32
C LEU A 78 6.74 11.26 -9.37
N HIS A 79 7.23 10.79 -8.24
CA HIS A 79 7.84 9.47 -8.08
C HIS A 79 7.10 8.68 -7.03
N ARG A 80 7.23 7.36 -7.11
CA ARG A 80 6.74 6.46 -6.06
C ARG A 80 7.71 5.34 -5.75
N ARG A 81 7.65 4.86 -4.52
CA ARG A 81 8.41 3.73 -4.04
C ARG A 81 7.61 2.91 -3.04
N THR A 82 7.56 1.61 -3.28
CA THR A 82 6.83 0.66 -2.45
C THR A 82 7.80 -0.12 -1.56
N THR A 83 7.52 -0.13 -0.27
CA THR A 83 8.29 -0.83 0.77
C THR A 83 7.36 -1.73 1.60
N GLY A 84 7.94 -2.52 2.50
CA GLY A 84 7.23 -3.54 3.26
C GLY A 84 7.27 -4.90 2.55
N GLU A 85 7.59 -5.95 3.30
CA GLU A 85 7.75 -7.30 2.75
C GLU A 85 6.42 -8.05 2.82
N ILE A 86 5.95 -8.55 1.67
CA ILE A 86 4.86 -9.52 1.62
C ILE A 86 5.48 -10.91 1.79
N PRO A 87 5.01 -11.73 2.75
CA PRO A 87 5.47 -13.10 2.90
C PRO A 87 5.47 -13.85 1.55
N PRO A 88 6.54 -14.57 1.18
CA PRO A 88 6.66 -15.20 -0.13
C PRO A 88 5.48 -16.10 -0.52
N ARG A 89 4.84 -16.74 0.47
CA ARG A 89 3.67 -17.62 0.28
C ARG A 89 2.34 -16.89 0.06
N TRP A 90 2.33 -15.56 0.22
CA TRP A 90 1.15 -14.71 -0.03
C TRP A 90 1.30 -13.89 -1.30
N ARG A 91 2.46 -13.95 -1.97
CA ARG A 91 2.69 -13.21 -3.22
C ARG A 91 1.64 -13.62 -4.24
N GLN A 92 0.77 -12.67 -4.55
CA GLN A 92 -0.22 -12.73 -5.61
C GLN A 92 -0.07 -11.44 -6.41
N HIS A 93 -0.42 -11.49 -7.70
CA HIS A 93 -0.56 -10.25 -8.44
C HIS A 93 -1.77 -9.50 -7.89
N HIS A 94 -1.50 -8.43 -7.15
CA HIS A 94 -2.56 -7.59 -6.62
C HIS A 94 -2.82 -6.42 -7.58
N SER A 95 -4.08 -6.07 -7.79
CA SER A 95 -4.47 -4.96 -8.66
C SER A 95 -3.96 -3.60 -8.17
N TRP A 96 -3.69 -3.48 -6.87
CA TRP A 96 -3.14 -2.27 -6.23
C TRP A 96 -1.60 -2.22 -6.25
N GLU A 97 -0.91 -3.27 -6.71
CA GLU A 97 0.54 -3.25 -6.86
C GLU A 97 0.93 -2.30 -8.00
N VAL A 98 1.89 -1.42 -7.70
CA VAL A 98 2.36 -0.44 -8.67
C VAL A 98 3.87 -0.45 -8.80
N PRO A 99 4.40 -0.32 -10.02
CA PRO A 99 5.85 -0.36 -10.24
C PRO A 99 6.50 0.91 -9.70
N ASP A 100 7.61 0.77 -8.99
CA ASP A 100 8.38 1.90 -8.48
C ASP A 100 8.96 2.73 -9.62
N GLY A 101 9.15 4.03 -9.37
CA GLY A 101 9.74 4.97 -10.33
C GLY A 101 8.86 6.18 -10.65
N PRO A 102 9.17 6.91 -11.74
CA PRO A 102 8.42 8.10 -12.14
C PRO A 102 7.00 7.73 -12.57
N ILE A 103 6.05 8.56 -12.16
CA ILE A 103 4.65 8.45 -12.55
C ILE A 103 4.47 9.26 -13.84
N PRO A 104 4.08 8.63 -14.97
CA PRO A 104 3.78 9.36 -16.18
C PRO A 104 2.52 10.21 -15.96
N ASN A 105 2.64 11.51 -16.27
CA ASN A 105 1.53 12.46 -16.30
C ASN A 105 0.58 12.17 -17.47
#